data_AF-A0A953XAM4-F1
#
_entry.id   AF-A0A953XAM4-F1
#
_cell.length_a   1.000
_cell.length_b   1.000
_cell.length_c   1.000
_cell.angle_alpha   90.00
_cell.angle_beta   90.00
_cell.angle_gamma   90.00
#
_symmetry.space_group_name_H-M   'P 1'
#
loop_
_entity.id
_entity.type
_entity.pdbx_description
1 polymer ?
#
loop_
_entity_poly.entity_id
_entity_poly.type
_entity_poly.pdbx_seq_one_letter_code
_entity_poly.pdbx_strand_id
1 'polypeptide(L)'
;DIVIMDNLVSHKSAAVRHLIRAAGARLWYLPPYSPDLNPIEQAFAKIKHWMRAAQKRTVEQTWRHIGQLVPTIGPDECDAYFVNAGYVSIKT
;
A
#
# COMPACT_ATOMS: atom_id res chain seq x y z
N ASP A 1 -5.37 10.13 12.15
CA ASP A 1 -5.16 9.10 11.11
C ASP A 1 -4.71 7.76 11.67
N ILE A 2 -4.80 6.71 10.84
CA ILE A 2 -4.34 5.35 11.15
C ILE A 2 -3.36 4.91 10.06
N VAL A 3 -2.20 4.42 10.48
CA VAL A 3 -1.22 3.74 9.61
C VAL A 3 -1.36 2.25 9.84
N ILE A 4 -1.63 1.50 8.77
CA ILE A 4 -1.71 0.04 8.78
C ILE A 4 -0.44 -0.48 8.11
N MET A 5 0.28 -1.39 8.78
CA MET A 5 1.46 -2.04 8.25
C MET A 5 1.29 -3.56 8.27
N ASP A 6 1.96 -4.27 7.36
CA ASP A 6 2.05 -5.72 7.47
C ASP A 6 2.80 -6.13 8.77
N ASN A 7 2.77 -7.42 9.09
CA ASN A 7 3.31 -7.94 10.34
C ASN A 7 4.85 -8.21 10.33
N LEU A 8 5.57 -7.73 9.32
CA LEU A 8 7.00 -7.97 9.14
C LEU A 8 7.83 -7.40 10.32
N VAL A 9 8.89 -8.11 10.70
CA VAL A 9 9.73 -7.74 11.86
C VAL A 9 10.34 -6.34 11.69
N SER A 10 10.73 -5.96 10.47
CA SER A 10 11.28 -4.63 10.17
C SER A 10 10.31 -3.48 10.47
N HIS A 11 9.00 -3.72 10.42
CA HIS A 11 7.97 -2.71 10.72
C HIS A 11 7.78 -2.47 12.22
N LYS A 12 8.29 -3.36 13.08
CA LYS A 12 8.04 -3.33 14.52
C LYS A 12 9.08 -2.55 15.33
N SER A 13 10.00 -1.84 14.66
CA SER A 13 11.04 -1.08 15.36
C SER A 13 10.44 0.02 16.25
N ALA A 14 11.12 0.31 17.37
CA ALA A 14 10.71 1.37 18.27
C ALA A 14 10.69 2.74 17.57
N ALA A 15 11.62 2.98 16.65
CA ALA A 15 11.72 4.20 15.86
C ALA A 15 10.47 4.42 14.99
N VAL A 16 10.01 3.40 14.24
CA VAL A 16 8.79 3.49 13.41
C VAL A 16 7.58 3.86 14.26
N ARG A 17 7.39 3.18 15.40
CA ARG A 17 6.28 3.47 16.33
C ARG A 17 6.34 4.90 16.88
N HIS A 18 7.53 5.37 17.24
CA HIS A 18 7.73 6.72 17.76
C HIS A 18 7.39 7.77 16.70
N LEU A 19 7.92 7.64 15.48
CA LEU A 19 7.70 8.59 14.39
C LEU A 19 6.22 8.70 14.00
N ILE A 20 5.51 7.56 13.88
CA ILE A 20 4.09 7.56 13.53
C ILE A 20 3.24 8.23 14.61
N ARG A 21 3.53 7.97 15.89
CA ARG A 21 2.83 8.59 17.02
C ARG A 21 3.14 10.09 17.13
N ALA A 22 4.39 10.49 16.88
CA ALA A 22 4.79 11.89 16.87
C ALA A 22 4.05 12.69 15.77
N ALA A 23 3.69 12.04 14.66
CA ALA A 23 2.82 12.60 13.64
C ALA A 23 1.32 12.60 14.00
N GLY A 24 0.93 12.17 15.21
CA GLY A 24 -0.47 12.12 15.66
C GLY A 24 -1.27 10.94 15.14
N ALA A 25 -0.63 9.94 14.51
CA ALA A 25 -1.30 8.77 13.94
C ALA A 25 -1.23 7.54 14.86
N ARG A 26 -2.21 6.65 14.71
CA ARG A 26 -2.22 5.32 15.36
C ARG A 26 -1.56 4.31 14.43
N LEU A 27 -0.71 3.44 14.97
CA LEU A 27 -0.06 2.35 14.22
C LEU A 27 -0.76 1.02 14.50
N TRP A 28 -1.31 0.38 13.47
CA TRP A 28 -1.94 -0.94 13.50
C TRP A 28 -1.14 -1.91 12.64
N TYR A 29 -1.08 -3.17 13.06
CA TYR A 29 -0.45 -4.24 12.29
C TYR A 29 -1.52 -5.22 11.82
N LEU A 30 -1.37 -5.73 10.60
CA LEU A 30 -2.18 -6.83 10.10
C LEU A 30 -1.85 -8.14 10.85
N PRO A 31 -2.80 -9.08 10.97
CA PRO A 31 -2.50 -10.42 11.40
C PRO A 31 -1.47 -11.09 10.45
N PRO A 32 -0.67 -12.05 10.95
CA PRO A 32 0.21 -12.84 10.09
C PRO A 32 -0.56 -13.48 8.93
N TYR A 33 0.02 -13.47 7.73
CA TYR A 33 -0.54 -14.12 6.53
C TYR A 33 -1.92 -13.62 6.11
N SER A 34 -2.25 -12.34 6.36
CA SER A 34 -3.51 -11.70 5.94
C SER A 34 -3.31 -10.65 4.83
N PRO A 35 -2.81 -11.04 3.63
CA PRO A 35 -2.62 -10.11 2.51
C PRO A 35 -3.95 -9.59 1.93
N ASP A 36 -5.03 -10.36 2.11
CA ASP A 36 -6.41 -10.00 1.78
C ASP A 36 -6.89 -8.76 2.53
N LEU A 37 -6.35 -8.51 3.73
CA LEU A 37 -6.61 -7.32 4.52
C LEU A 37 -5.66 -6.15 4.17
N ASN A 38 -4.83 -6.26 3.13
CA ASN A 38 -3.88 -5.21 2.77
C ASN A 38 -4.27 -4.53 1.44
N PRO A 39 -4.85 -3.32 1.45
CA PRO A 39 -5.33 -2.64 0.24
C PRO A 39 -4.23 -2.43 -0.83
N ILE A 40 -2.97 -2.30 -0.41
CA ILE A 40 -1.84 -2.06 -1.33
C ILE A 40 -1.59 -3.24 -2.28
N GLU A 41 -2.03 -4.45 -1.93
CA GLU A 41 -1.79 -5.64 -2.76
C GLU A 41 -2.48 -5.53 -4.14
N GLN A 42 -3.66 -4.91 -4.19
CA GLN A 42 -4.38 -4.65 -5.44
C GLN A 42 -3.66 -3.59 -6.30
N ALA A 43 -3.19 -2.51 -5.67
CA ALA A 43 -2.37 -1.50 -6.34
C ALA A 43 -1.09 -2.13 -6.92
N PHE A 44 -0.41 -2.99 -6.15
CA PHE A 44 0.77 -3.72 -6.61
C PHE A 44 0.44 -4.71 -7.72
N ALA A 45 -0.70 -5.39 -7.69
CA ALA A 45 -1.13 -6.26 -8.78
C ALA A 45 -1.25 -5.49 -10.10
N LYS A 46 -1.90 -4.32 -10.09
CA LYS A 46 -2.02 -3.42 -11.25
C LYS A 46 -0.67 -2.91 -11.73
N ILE A 47 0.18 -2.40 -10.82
CA ILE A 47 1.53 -1.93 -11.17
C ILE A 47 2.33 -3.07 -11.82
N LYS A 48 2.34 -4.26 -11.23
CA LYS A 48 3.04 -5.43 -11.78
C LYS A 48 2.52 -5.80 -13.17
N HIS A 49 1.20 -5.74 -13.40
CA HIS A 49 0.62 -5.99 -14.72
C HIS A 49 1.18 -5.05 -15.78
N TRP A 50 1.13 -3.74 -15.55
CA TRP A 50 1.61 -2.74 -16.51
C TRP A 50 3.13 -2.75 -16.68
N MET A 51 3.87 -2.98 -15.60
CA MET A 51 5.31 -3.16 -15.64
C MET A 51 5.71 -4.35 -16.51
N ARG A 52 4.99 -5.48 -16.39
CA ARG A 52 5.19 -6.64 -17.27
C ARG A 52 4.81 -6.31 -18.71
N ALA A 53 3.74 -5.58 -18.97
CA ALA A 53 3.38 -5.19 -20.34
C ALA A 53 4.47 -4.30 -20.99
N ALA A 54 5.09 -3.41 -20.22
CA ALA A 54 6.07 -2.46 -20.74
C ALA A 54 7.46 -3.05 -21.05
N GLN A 55 7.78 -4.23 -20.51
CA GLN A 55 9.03 -4.98 -20.76
C GLN A 55 10.33 -4.14 -20.69
N LYS A 56 10.39 -3.15 -19.78
CA LYS A 56 11.61 -2.35 -19.57
C LYS A 56 12.75 -3.24 -19.06
N ARG A 57 13.95 -3.05 -19.60
CA ARG A 57 15.11 -3.94 -19.32
C ARG A 57 16.23 -3.28 -18.54
N THR A 58 16.11 -1.99 -18.24
CA THR A 58 17.05 -1.28 -17.37
C THR A 58 16.36 -0.82 -16.10
N VAL A 59 17.15 -0.67 -15.03
CA VAL A 59 16.66 -0.14 -13.74
C VAL A 59 16.10 1.26 -13.93
N GLU A 60 16.82 2.13 -14.64
CA GLU A 60 16.39 3.51 -14.91
C GLU A 60 15.04 3.59 -15.65
N GLN A 61 14.85 2.78 -16.68
CA GLN A 61 13.59 2.74 -17.43
C GLN A 61 12.45 2.18 -16.57
N THR A 62 12.74 1.17 -15.75
CA THR A 62 11.79 0.60 -14.78
C THR A 62 11.33 1.67 -13.80
N TRP A 63 12.25 2.43 -13.22
CA TRP A 63 11.94 3.50 -12.26
C TRP A 63 11.12 4.63 -12.90
N ARG A 64 11.53 5.11 -14.07
CA ARG A 64 10.77 6.12 -14.81
C ARG A 64 9.35 5.66 -15.11
N HIS A 65 9.19 4.39 -15.50
CA HIS A 65 7.88 3.85 -15.83
C HIS A 65 7.00 3.70 -14.59
N ILE A 66 7.53 3.20 -13.45
CA ILE A 66 6.79 3.18 -12.18
C ILE A 66 6.32 4.59 -11.80
N GLY A 67 7.19 5.60 -11.94
CA GLY A 67 6.85 6.98 -11.65
C GLY A 67 5.73 7.55 -12.52
N GLN A 68 5.54 7.02 -13.74
CA GLN A 68 4.41 7.37 -14.61
C GLN A 68 3.15 6.55 -14.28
N LEU A 69 3.31 5.31 -13.81
CA LEU A 69 2.19 4.42 -13.50
C LEU A 69 1.49 4.77 -12.18
N VAL A 70 2.23 5.09 -11.11
CA VAL A 70 1.64 5.35 -9.79
C VAL A 70 0.57 6.45 -9.83
N PRO A 71 0.77 7.60 -10.51
CA PRO A 71 -0.25 8.64 -10.64
C PRO A 71 -1.53 8.21 -11.37
N THR A 72 -1.53 7.08 -12.08
CA THR A 72 -2.72 6.54 -12.76
C THR A 72 -3.66 5.80 -11.81
N ILE A 73 -3.24 5.56 -10.56
CA ILE A 73 -4.07 4.98 -9.51
C ILE A 73 -4.75 6.14 -8.79
N GLY A 74 -5.97 6.44 -9.23
CA GLY A 74 -6.74 7.59 -8.74
C GLY A 74 -7.39 7.33 -7.36
N PRO A 75 -7.92 8.39 -6.72
CA PRO A 75 -8.58 8.27 -5.41
C PRO A 75 -9.74 7.27 -5.39
N ASP A 76 -10.64 7.32 -6.38
CA ASP A 76 -11.80 6.41 -6.45
C ASP A 76 -11.38 4.93 -6.52
N GLU A 77 -10.26 4.64 -7.18
CA GLU A 77 -9.70 3.30 -7.25
C GLU A 77 -9.06 2.88 -5.93
N CYS A 78 -8.35 3.79 -5.25
CA CYS A 78 -7.85 3.55 -3.89
C CYS A 78 -8.99 3.24 -2.92
N ASP A 79 -10.09 4.01 -2.97
CA ASP A 79 -11.27 3.77 -2.15
C ASP A 79 -11.86 2.37 -2.41
N ALA A 80 -11.95 1.96 -3.68
CA ALA A 80 -12.38 0.61 -4.03
C ALA A 80 -11.45 -0.47 -3.46
N TYR A 81 -10.13 -0.25 -3.42
CA TYR A 81 -9.19 -1.20 -2.81
C TYR A 81 -9.40 -1.34 -1.31
N PHE A 82 -9.65 -0.23 -0.60
CA PHE A 82 -9.98 -0.26 0.83
C PHE A 82 -11.28 -1.00 1.09
N VAL A 83 -12.33 -0.73 0.31
CA VAL A 83 -13.62 -1.45 0.41
C VAL A 83 -13.42 -2.95 0.19
N ASN A 84 -12.68 -3.35 -0.85
CA ASN A 84 -12.44 -4.75 -1.14
C ASN A 84 -11.60 -5.46 -0.05
N ALA A 85 -10.71 -4.75 0.62
CA ALA A 85 -9.95 -5.26 1.77
C ALA A 85 -10.74 -5.24 3.10
N GLY A 86 -12.04 -4.92 3.06
CA GLY A 86 -12.92 -4.94 4.23
C GLY A 86 -12.92 -3.65 5.06
N TYR A 87 -12.24 -2.60 4.61
CA TYR A 87 -12.25 -1.28 5.25
C TYR A 87 -13.45 -0.48 4.76
N VAL A 88 -14.64 -0.87 5.22
CA VAL A 88 -15.87 -0.11 4.97
C VAL A 88 -16.12 0.84 6.12
N SER A 89 -16.36 2.12 5.80
CA SER A 89 -17.00 3.02 6.75
C SER A 89 -18.47 2.62 6.86
N ILE A 90 -18.85 2.02 7.99
CA ILE A 90 -20.27 2.00 8.35
C ILE A 90 -20.62 3.45 8.67
N LYS A 91 -21.17 4.18 7.69
CA LYS A 91 -21.88 5.41 7.97
C LYS A 91 -23.09 5.02 8.84
N THR A 92 -22.94 5.24 10.14
CA THR A 92 -24.06 5.28 11.09
C THR A 92 -24.64 6.68 11.09
#